data_AF-A0A2V4URX5-F1
#
_entry.id   AF-A0A2V4URX5-F1
#
_cell.length_a   1.000
_cell.length_b   1.000
_cell.length_c   1.000
_cell.angle_alpha   90.00
_cell.angle_beta   90.00
_cell.angle_gamma   90.00
#
_symmetry.space_group_name_H-M   'P 1'
#
loop_
_entity.id
_entity.type
_entity.pdbx_description
1 polymer ?
#
loop_
_entity_poly.entity_id
_entity_poly.type
_entity_poly.pdbx_seq_one_letter_code
_entity_poly.pdbx_strand_id
1 'polypeptide(L)'
;MLYSPYNYIPSEKTNKKDQPSTGQIRYTLADGSVEAEEEELAYDIAGINTVTVHTPVVNYSLVSDDQPHNQKTVPNMNRSALILERPFTVRMPTSGQHLDVGSYPGYGNRDYAKYFRIKQVRFPFDVYSEDRTQFYPRNTWIDVPVYVLDTTFYLPVWVDEGGYQVQFRNIAENAPDDFESMSRSNAQPDANTDLTYHLASDEVSVEFIGRLYDFEITDIADYNWELVFRRYKGSIAPTWISYWTGTQDIDGDKRGNYSQFTVPIRPGSHPLQGYKNVAVKTGYHFKFDFKTKGNMFGPRDGIRLTPTFDFVSKDGKTRVPVDLYYSTNQRNFIRIGSAEDQVKRFVILNDRMRQVPGVQLRDTATYKYNRYGEIHPGMMSEQAYQEYYRDKFLN
;
A
#
# COMPACT_ATOMS: atom_id res chain seq x y z
N MET A 1 -52.99 -26.77 7.40
CA MET A 1 -51.72 -26.53 6.68
C MET A 1 -50.63 -26.38 7.72
N LEU A 2 -49.63 -27.28 7.76
CA LEU A 2 -48.55 -27.31 8.78
C LEU A 2 -47.31 -26.49 8.38
N TYR A 3 -47.39 -25.70 7.31
CA TYR A 3 -46.32 -24.81 6.85
C TYR A 3 -46.89 -23.41 6.69
N SER A 4 -46.46 -22.47 7.55
CA SER A 4 -46.58 -21.04 7.29
C SER A 4 -45.35 -20.58 6.49
N PRO A 5 -45.52 -19.81 5.41
CA PRO A 5 -44.42 -19.02 4.86
C PRO A 5 -44.01 -17.92 5.86
N TYR A 6 -42.78 -17.43 5.76
CA TYR A 6 -42.25 -16.31 6.55
C TYR A 6 -42.02 -16.56 8.06
N ASN A 7 -41.70 -17.79 8.45
CA ASN A 7 -41.23 -18.05 9.81
C ASN A 7 -39.92 -17.27 10.07
N TYR A 8 -39.98 -16.35 11.03
CA TYR A 8 -38.87 -15.52 11.46
C TYR A 8 -38.14 -16.21 12.62
N ILE A 9 -36.83 -16.41 12.47
CA ILE A 9 -35.98 -16.83 13.59
C ILE A 9 -35.48 -15.56 14.26
N PRO A 10 -35.80 -15.32 15.54
CA PRO A 10 -35.39 -14.11 16.23
C PRO A 10 -33.87 -13.96 16.30
N SER A 11 -33.36 -12.73 16.10
CA SER A 11 -31.93 -12.44 16.07
C SER A 11 -31.25 -12.60 17.42
N GLU A 12 -32.00 -12.60 18.53
CA GLU A 12 -31.48 -12.90 19.86
C GLU A 12 -31.17 -14.39 20.09
N LYS A 13 -31.59 -15.29 19.17
CA LYS A 13 -31.29 -16.73 19.27
C LYS A 13 -29.89 -17.00 18.73
N THR A 14 -28.96 -17.29 19.64
CA THR A 14 -27.58 -17.63 19.30
C THR A 14 -27.47 -18.98 18.59
N ASN A 15 -26.30 -19.25 17.99
CA ASN A 15 -26.05 -20.50 17.28
C ASN A 15 -26.06 -21.62 18.31
N LYS A 16 -27.00 -22.55 18.18
CA LYS A 16 -27.19 -23.60 19.16
C LYS A 16 -27.93 -24.79 18.58
N LYS A 17 -27.36 -25.96 18.83
CA LYS A 17 -27.93 -27.24 18.43
C LYS A 17 -29.15 -27.59 19.29
N ASP A 18 -30.08 -28.32 18.69
CA ASP A 18 -31.16 -29.07 19.35
C ASP A 18 -31.93 -28.24 20.40
N GLN A 19 -32.31 -27.00 20.05
CA GLN A 19 -33.15 -26.18 20.92
C GLN A 19 -34.54 -26.78 21.08
N PRO A 20 -35.07 -26.85 22.32
CA PRO A 20 -36.40 -27.37 22.58
C PRO A 20 -37.45 -26.48 21.92
N SER A 21 -38.49 -27.12 21.39
CA SER A 21 -39.65 -26.46 20.79
C SER A 21 -40.89 -26.77 21.61
N THR A 22 -41.77 -25.79 21.72
CA THR A 22 -43.07 -25.92 22.37
C THR A 22 -44.17 -25.40 21.44
N GLY A 23 -45.39 -25.85 21.67
CA GLY A 23 -46.54 -25.47 20.87
C GLY A 23 -47.81 -25.86 21.60
N GLN A 24 -48.88 -25.12 21.33
CA GLN A 24 -50.17 -25.29 21.98
C GLN A 24 -51.26 -25.38 20.92
N ILE A 25 -52.20 -26.31 21.09
CA ILE A 25 -53.43 -26.40 20.30
C ILE A 25 -54.54 -25.77 21.12
N ARG A 26 -55.29 -24.86 20.51
CA ARG A 26 -56.42 -24.18 21.13
C ARG A 26 -57.72 -24.59 20.44
N TYR A 27 -58.72 -24.92 21.23
CA TYR A 27 -60.07 -25.27 20.79
C TYR A 27 -61.03 -24.19 21.29
N THR A 28 -61.69 -23.50 20.38
CA THR A 28 -62.77 -22.57 20.69
C THR A 28 -64.10 -23.28 20.50
N LEU A 29 -65.07 -23.03 21.38
CA LEU A 29 -66.40 -23.58 21.22
C LEU A 29 -67.09 -23.11 19.94
N ALA A 30 -67.85 -24.02 19.33
CA ALA A 30 -68.69 -23.70 18.19
C ALA A 30 -70.02 -23.10 18.65
N ASP A 31 -70.51 -22.11 17.91
CA ASP A 31 -71.80 -21.45 18.16
C ASP A 31 -72.95 -22.47 18.28
N GLY A 32 -73.73 -22.36 19.37
CA GLY A 32 -74.86 -23.26 19.67
C GLY A 32 -74.54 -24.41 20.65
N SER A 33 -73.35 -24.44 21.23
CA SER A 33 -72.98 -25.42 22.26
C SER A 33 -73.61 -25.07 23.61
N VAL A 34 -74.29 -26.03 24.25
CA VAL A 34 -75.21 -25.77 25.38
C VAL A 34 -74.64 -26.16 26.76
N GLU A 35 -73.48 -26.84 26.81
CA GLU A 35 -72.88 -27.37 28.05
C GLU A 35 -71.35 -27.33 28.03
N ALA A 36 -70.73 -26.14 28.09
CA ALA A 36 -69.28 -26.05 28.27
C ALA A 36 -68.91 -25.09 29.40
N GLU A 37 -67.96 -25.52 30.24
CA GLU A 37 -67.50 -24.78 31.43
C GLU A 37 -66.46 -23.68 31.09
N GLU A 38 -65.75 -23.81 29.96
CA GLU A 38 -64.74 -22.83 29.47
C GLU A 38 -64.90 -22.59 27.96
N GLU A 39 -64.81 -21.32 27.53
CA GLU A 39 -64.99 -20.93 26.11
C GLU A 39 -63.81 -21.30 25.20
N GLU A 40 -62.61 -21.51 25.76
CA GLU A 40 -61.38 -21.85 25.03
C GLU A 40 -60.54 -22.87 25.82
N LEU A 41 -60.31 -24.06 25.25
CA LEU A 41 -59.46 -25.10 25.82
C LEU A 41 -58.09 -25.08 25.15
N ALA A 42 -57.02 -25.14 25.92
CA ALA A 42 -55.65 -25.10 25.40
C ALA A 42 -54.83 -26.30 25.89
N TYR A 43 -54.23 -27.04 24.96
CA TYR A 43 -53.43 -28.24 25.24
C TYR A 43 -52.04 -28.13 24.64
N ASP A 44 -51.02 -28.48 25.43
CA ASP A 44 -49.64 -28.53 24.93
C ASP A 44 -49.44 -29.70 23.96
N ILE A 45 -48.64 -29.47 22.93
CA ILE A 45 -48.25 -30.49 21.97
C ILE A 45 -47.03 -31.22 22.50
N ALA A 46 -47.18 -32.50 22.84
CA ALA A 46 -46.05 -33.35 23.21
C ALA A 46 -45.26 -33.83 21.98
N GLY A 47 -43.95 -34.07 22.16
CA GLY A 47 -43.10 -34.70 21.13
C GLY A 47 -42.73 -33.81 19.95
N ILE A 48 -42.69 -32.48 20.13
CA ILE A 48 -42.24 -31.57 19.07
C ILE A 48 -40.73 -31.73 18.84
N ASN A 49 -40.32 -31.74 17.58
CA ASN A 49 -38.92 -31.79 17.18
C ASN A 49 -38.13 -30.58 17.70
N THR A 50 -36.86 -30.80 18.03
CA THR A 50 -35.93 -29.70 18.31
C THR A 50 -35.57 -28.94 17.04
N VAL A 51 -35.14 -27.69 17.22
CA VAL A 51 -34.65 -26.83 16.13
C VAL A 51 -33.21 -26.44 16.39
N THR A 52 -32.34 -26.55 15.39
CA THR A 52 -30.98 -26.01 15.46
C THR A 52 -30.98 -24.61 14.86
N VAL A 53 -30.47 -23.63 15.61
CA VAL A 53 -30.28 -22.25 15.12
C VAL A 53 -28.84 -22.11 14.67
N HIS A 54 -28.64 -21.65 13.44
CA HIS A 54 -27.32 -21.39 12.87
C HIS A 54 -27.43 -20.25 11.85
N THR A 55 -26.83 -19.11 12.18
CA THR A 55 -26.81 -17.92 11.33
C THR A 55 -25.50 -17.87 10.56
N PRO A 56 -25.52 -18.02 9.23
CA PRO A 56 -24.30 -18.13 8.43
C PRO A 56 -23.65 -16.78 8.17
N VAL A 57 -22.34 -16.74 8.32
CA VAL A 57 -21.45 -15.70 7.79
C VAL A 57 -20.25 -16.33 7.11
N VAL A 58 -19.77 -15.69 6.05
CA VAL A 58 -18.60 -16.08 5.27
C VAL A 58 -17.64 -14.90 5.19
N ASN A 59 -16.36 -15.15 4.92
CA ASN A 59 -15.32 -14.14 4.78
C ASN A 59 -14.30 -14.60 3.74
N TYR A 60 -14.43 -14.06 2.53
CA TYR A 60 -13.53 -14.29 1.40
C TYR A 60 -12.99 -12.94 0.92
N SER A 61 -12.34 -12.24 1.83
CA SER A 61 -11.95 -10.85 1.63
C SER A 61 -10.70 -10.75 0.75
N LEU A 62 -10.59 -9.66 0.02
CA LEU A 62 -9.46 -9.41 -0.88
C LEU A 62 -8.92 -8.01 -0.67
N VAL A 63 -7.65 -7.81 -1.01
CA VAL A 63 -7.02 -6.51 -1.12
C VAL A 63 -6.51 -6.35 -2.54
N SER A 64 -6.82 -5.21 -3.18
CA SER A 64 -6.36 -4.87 -4.51
C SER A 64 -4.86 -5.02 -4.65
N ASP A 65 -4.40 -5.48 -5.80
CA ASP A 65 -2.99 -5.65 -6.11
C ASP A 65 -2.55 -4.62 -7.15
N ASP A 66 -1.69 -3.68 -6.75
CA ASP A 66 -1.17 -2.62 -7.60
C ASP A 66 0.15 -3.02 -8.30
N GLN A 67 0.18 -4.27 -8.76
CA GLN A 67 1.29 -4.87 -9.50
C GLN A 67 1.81 -4.01 -10.66
N PRO A 68 0.97 -3.32 -11.47
CA PRO A 68 1.46 -2.48 -12.58
C PRO A 68 2.39 -1.35 -12.14
N HIS A 69 2.31 -0.92 -10.87
CA HIS A 69 3.12 0.16 -10.31
C HIS A 69 4.24 -0.35 -9.38
N ASN A 70 4.41 -1.67 -9.28
CA ASN A 70 5.48 -2.30 -8.51
C ASN A 70 6.81 -2.22 -9.28
N GLN A 71 7.73 -1.39 -8.77
CA GLN A 71 9.04 -1.13 -9.39
C GLN A 71 10.17 -2.03 -8.85
N LYS A 72 9.86 -3.05 -8.04
CA LYS A 72 10.87 -3.96 -7.51
C LYS A 72 11.46 -4.81 -8.64
N THR A 73 12.78 -4.99 -8.63
CA THR A 73 13.48 -5.88 -9.56
C THR A 73 13.13 -7.35 -9.34
N VAL A 74 12.73 -7.71 -8.12
CA VAL A 74 12.23 -9.02 -7.73
C VAL A 74 10.92 -8.82 -6.94
N PRO A 75 9.77 -8.79 -7.62
CA PRO A 75 8.48 -8.61 -6.96
C PRO A 75 8.04 -9.89 -6.21
N ASN A 76 7.29 -9.71 -5.12
CA ASN A 76 6.73 -10.83 -4.37
C ASN A 76 5.31 -11.14 -4.89
N MET A 77 5.18 -12.19 -5.70
CA MET A 77 3.90 -12.56 -6.32
C MET A 77 2.90 -13.22 -5.36
N ASN A 78 3.31 -13.52 -4.11
CA ASN A 78 2.45 -14.14 -3.10
C ASN A 78 1.73 -13.11 -2.21
N ARG A 79 1.86 -11.81 -2.50
CA ARG A 79 1.30 -10.72 -1.71
C ARG A 79 0.75 -9.66 -2.66
N SER A 80 -0.39 -9.05 -2.29
CA SER A 80 -0.86 -7.87 -3.02
C SER A 80 0.13 -6.72 -2.83
N ALA A 81 0.60 -6.13 -3.92
CA ALA A 81 1.48 -4.97 -3.89
C ALA A 81 0.67 -3.71 -3.59
N LEU A 82 0.97 -3.04 -2.48
CA LEU A 82 0.44 -1.71 -2.17
C LEU A 82 1.55 -0.68 -2.27
N ILE A 83 1.34 0.32 -3.13
CA ILE A 83 2.33 1.35 -3.38
C ILE A 83 2.07 2.55 -2.45
N LEU A 84 3.11 3.04 -1.79
CA LEU A 84 3.00 4.22 -0.92
C LEU A 84 2.43 5.43 -1.68
N GLU A 85 1.57 6.19 -1.00
CA GLU A 85 0.80 7.33 -1.55
C GLU A 85 -0.18 7.00 -2.69
N ARG A 86 -0.63 5.75 -2.79
CA ARG A 86 -1.66 5.35 -3.74
C ARG A 86 -2.88 4.79 -3.01
N PRO A 87 -4.09 4.96 -3.57
CA PRO A 87 -5.27 4.32 -3.02
C PRO A 87 -5.17 2.81 -3.22
N PHE A 88 -5.81 2.06 -2.32
CA PHE A 88 -6.01 0.63 -2.45
C PHE A 88 -7.43 0.29 -2.01
N THR A 89 -7.99 -0.78 -2.57
CA THR A 89 -9.36 -1.21 -2.31
C THR A 89 -9.35 -2.53 -1.56
N VAL A 90 -10.15 -2.62 -0.50
CA VAL A 90 -10.49 -3.90 0.13
C VAL A 90 -11.87 -4.34 -0.36
N ARG A 91 -12.01 -5.62 -0.68
CA ARG A 91 -13.27 -6.23 -1.06
C ARG A 91 -13.70 -7.20 0.02
N MET A 92 -14.89 -7.01 0.56
CA MET A 92 -15.49 -7.86 1.61
C MET A 92 -16.83 -8.41 1.11
N PRO A 93 -16.83 -9.53 0.35
CA PRO A 93 -18.04 -10.13 -0.16
C PRO A 93 -18.88 -10.73 0.98
N THR A 94 -20.20 -10.72 0.78
CA THR A 94 -21.16 -11.43 1.64
C THR A 94 -21.52 -12.81 1.09
N SER A 95 -20.95 -13.15 -0.07
CA SER A 95 -21.16 -14.42 -0.75
C SER A 95 -19.94 -15.33 -0.69
N GLY A 96 -20.20 -16.64 -0.74
CA GLY A 96 -19.16 -17.66 -0.77
C GLY A 96 -19.67 -19.00 -0.26
N GLN A 97 -18.76 -19.97 -0.20
CA GLN A 97 -19.06 -21.32 0.28
C GLN A 97 -19.21 -21.34 1.82
N HIS A 98 -20.27 -21.98 2.30
CA HIS A 98 -20.46 -22.32 3.72
C HIS A 98 -20.61 -23.85 3.85
N LEU A 99 -21.52 -24.35 4.71
CA LEU A 99 -21.83 -25.77 4.84
C LEU A 99 -22.30 -26.38 3.52
N ASP A 100 -22.08 -27.69 3.37
CA ASP A 100 -22.52 -28.45 2.21
C ASP A 100 -24.05 -28.45 2.07
N VAL A 101 -24.54 -28.12 0.88
CA VAL A 101 -25.97 -27.99 0.60
C VAL A 101 -26.71 -29.33 0.63
N GLY A 102 -26.02 -30.45 0.36
CA GLY A 102 -26.60 -31.78 0.41
C GLY A 102 -26.90 -32.24 1.84
N SER A 103 -26.05 -31.86 2.78
CA SER A 103 -26.23 -32.15 4.21
C SER A 103 -27.08 -31.09 4.93
N TYR A 104 -26.98 -29.83 4.50
CA TYR A 104 -27.68 -28.69 5.11
C TYR A 104 -28.40 -27.88 4.02
N PRO A 105 -29.64 -28.26 3.66
CA PRO A 105 -30.44 -27.52 2.71
C PRO A 105 -30.61 -26.04 3.13
N GLY A 106 -30.36 -25.12 2.20
CA GLY A 106 -30.34 -23.68 2.48
C GLY A 106 -28.94 -23.08 2.58
N TYR A 107 -27.92 -23.89 2.84
CA TYR A 107 -26.51 -23.51 2.78
C TYR A 107 -25.91 -23.75 1.38
N GLY A 108 -24.57 -23.79 1.27
CA GLY A 108 -23.82 -23.94 0.03
C GLY A 108 -23.01 -22.69 -0.35
N ASN A 109 -22.81 -22.49 -1.65
CA ASN A 109 -22.22 -21.26 -2.18
C ASN A 109 -23.33 -20.26 -2.51
N ARG A 110 -23.52 -19.24 -1.66
CA ARG A 110 -24.65 -18.30 -1.74
C ARG A 110 -24.27 -16.92 -1.24
N ASP A 111 -25.15 -15.95 -1.43
CA ASP A 111 -25.10 -14.67 -0.73
C ASP A 111 -25.81 -14.76 0.62
N TYR A 112 -25.07 -14.41 1.67
CA TYR A 112 -25.51 -14.46 3.06
C TYR A 112 -25.72 -13.07 3.66
N ALA A 113 -25.69 -11.99 2.87
CA ALA A 113 -25.77 -10.60 3.34
C ALA A 113 -26.86 -10.36 4.39
N LYS A 114 -28.05 -10.94 4.22
CA LYS A 114 -29.19 -10.77 5.14
C LYS A 114 -28.93 -11.29 6.57
N TYR A 115 -27.89 -12.09 6.78
CA TYR A 115 -27.53 -12.71 8.05
C TYR A 115 -26.33 -12.01 8.71
N PHE A 116 -25.80 -10.95 8.09
CA PHE A 116 -24.65 -10.21 8.60
C PHE A 116 -25.14 -9.07 9.49
N ARG A 117 -24.58 -8.95 10.68
CA ARG A 117 -24.68 -7.74 11.51
C ARG A 117 -23.82 -6.63 10.92
N ILE A 118 -22.53 -6.92 10.74
CA ILE A 118 -21.53 -5.94 10.31
C ILE A 118 -20.29 -6.65 9.75
N LYS A 119 -19.54 -5.92 8.94
CA LYS A 119 -18.24 -6.33 8.38
C LYS A 119 -17.17 -5.40 8.92
N GLN A 120 -16.01 -5.95 9.25
CA GLN A 120 -14.92 -5.16 9.81
C GLN A 120 -13.58 -5.53 9.20
N VAL A 121 -12.76 -4.51 8.94
CA VAL A 121 -11.36 -4.62 8.52
C VAL A 121 -10.45 -4.00 9.57
N ARG A 122 -9.27 -4.58 9.78
CA ARG A 122 -8.23 -4.05 10.65
C ARG A 122 -6.89 -4.10 9.95
N PHE A 123 -6.25 -2.94 9.90
CA PHE A 123 -4.93 -2.77 9.32
C PHE A 123 -3.86 -2.74 10.41
N PRO A 124 -2.74 -3.46 10.28
CA PRO A 124 -1.61 -3.35 11.20
C PRO A 124 -0.76 -2.07 11.00
N PHE A 125 -1.26 -1.16 10.15
CA PHE A 125 -0.65 0.11 9.77
C PHE A 125 -1.73 1.20 9.71
N ASP A 126 -1.30 2.46 9.70
CA ASP A 126 -2.20 3.60 9.60
C ASP A 126 -2.77 3.73 8.18
N VAL A 127 -4.03 4.14 8.07
CA VAL A 127 -4.69 4.42 6.79
C VAL A 127 -5.59 5.64 6.90
N TYR A 128 -5.92 6.23 5.76
CA TYR A 128 -6.98 7.22 5.66
C TYR A 128 -8.16 6.68 4.86
N SER A 129 -9.33 7.31 5.03
CA SER A 129 -10.43 7.21 4.06
C SER A 129 -9.96 7.66 2.67
N GLU A 130 -10.67 7.24 1.62
CA GLU A 130 -10.36 7.58 0.23
C GLU A 130 -10.18 9.09 0.00
N ASP A 131 -11.08 9.90 0.57
CA ASP A 131 -11.07 11.37 0.51
C ASP A 131 -10.05 12.03 1.45
N ARG A 132 -9.33 11.22 2.24
CA ARG A 132 -8.33 11.64 3.23
C ARG A 132 -8.86 12.52 4.37
N THR A 133 -10.17 12.51 4.62
CA THR A 133 -10.78 13.30 5.70
C THR A 133 -10.77 12.58 7.04
N GLN A 134 -10.79 11.24 7.04
CA GLN A 134 -10.78 10.42 8.24
C GLN A 134 -9.46 9.64 8.37
N PHE A 135 -8.82 9.76 9.52
CA PHE A 135 -7.63 9.00 9.88
C PHE A 135 -8.02 7.77 10.71
N TYR A 136 -7.50 6.60 10.33
CA TYR A 136 -7.64 5.36 11.07
C TYR A 136 -6.26 4.92 11.58
N PRO A 137 -6.02 4.98 12.89
CA PRO A 137 -4.81 4.45 13.48
C PRO A 137 -4.65 2.94 13.21
N ARG A 138 -3.41 2.48 13.15
CA ARG A 138 -3.12 1.04 13.10
C ARG A 138 -3.81 0.28 14.23
N ASN A 139 -4.20 -0.95 13.92
CA ASN A 139 -4.88 -1.91 14.78
C ASN A 139 -6.28 -1.48 15.26
N THR A 140 -6.92 -0.55 14.57
CA THR A 140 -8.32 -0.19 14.78
C THR A 140 -9.23 -1.01 13.86
N TRP A 141 -10.34 -1.55 14.41
CA TRP A 141 -11.40 -2.14 13.60
C TRP A 141 -12.22 -1.03 12.94
N ILE A 142 -12.42 -1.16 11.63
CA ILE A 142 -13.17 -0.21 10.81
C ILE A 142 -14.41 -0.91 10.31
N ASP A 143 -15.57 -0.32 10.60
CA ASP A 143 -16.87 -0.81 10.17
C ASP A 143 -17.11 -0.54 8.69
N VAL A 144 -17.47 -1.60 7.97
CA VAL A 144 -17.89 -1.54 6.57
C VAL A 144 -19.37 -1.96 6.50
N PRO A 145 -20.27 -1.11 5.98
CA PRO A 145 -21.67 -1.49 5.84
C PRO A 145 -21.84 -2.77 5.01
N VAL A 146 -22.79 -3.62 5.39
CA VAL A 146 -22.98 -4.95 4.77
C VAL A 146 -23.14 -4.86 3.24
N TYR A 147 -23.91 -3.87 2.76
CA TYR A 147 -24.19 -3.64 1.34
C TYR A 147 -22.98 -3.09 0.55
N VAL A 148 -21.94 -2.57 1.22
CA VAL A 148 -20.74 -2.03 0.57
C VAL A 148 -19.73 -3.16 0.40
N LEU A 149 -19.58 -3.68 -0.82
CA LEU A 149 -18.65 -4.79 -1.07
C LEU A 149 -17.21 -4.35 -1.22
N ASP A 150 -16.97 -3.14 -1.72
CA ASP A 150 -15.64 -2.59 -1.98
C ASP A 150 -15.47 -1.28 -1.19
N THR A 151 -14.33 -1.10 -0.54
CA THR A 151 -14.00 0.13 0.20
C THR A 151 -12.58 0.56 -0.13
N THR A 152 -12.42 1.81 -0.57
CA THR A 152 -11.12 2.39 -0.91
C THR A 152 -10.54 3.12 0.29
N PHE A 153 -9.24 2.89 0.53
CA PHE A 153 -8.44 3.54 1.54
C PHE A 153 -7.22 4.19 0.89
N TYR A 154 -6.61 5.15 1.59
CA TYR A 154 -5.38 5.78 1.17
C TYR A 154 -4.22 5.41 2.10
N LEU A 155 -3.11 4.96 1.51
CA LEU A 155 -1.91 4.55 2.22
C LEU A 155 -0.95 5.74 2.43
N PRO A 156 -0.72 6.19 3.69
CA PRO A 156 0.20 7.28 3.96
C PRO A 156 1.67 6.91 3.72
N VAL A 157 2.50 7.91 3.41
CA VAL A 157 3.91 7.73 3.02
C VAL A 157 4.85 7.35 4.18
N TRP A 158 4.45 7.59 5.42
CA TRP A 158 5.27 7.32 6.61
C TRP A 158 5.14 5.89 7.13
N VAL A 159 4.34 5.04 6.48
CA VAL A 159 4.32 3.62 6.85
C VAL A 159 5.57 2.95 6.31
N ASP A 160 6.21 2.15 7.15
CA ASP A 160 7.39 1.37 6.78
C ASP A 160 7.10 0.45 5.57
N GLU A 161 8.04 0.34 4.66
CA GLU A 161 8.01 -0.67 3.60
C GLU A 161 8.17 -2.08 4.19
N GLY A 162 7.41 -3.05 3.69
CA GLY A 162 7.49 -4.42 4.19
C GLY A 162 6.22 -5.24 4.02
N GLY A 163 6.25 -6.47 4.54
CA GLY A 163 5.11 -7.38 4.51
C GLY A 163 4.17 -7.17 5.70
N TYR A 164 2.87 -7.10 5.42
CA TYR A 164 1.82 -6.96 6.44
C TYR A 164 0.70 -7.98 6.25
N GLN A 165 -0.09 -8.20 7.30
CA GLN A 165 -1.30 -9.03 7.28
C GLN A 165 -2.51 -8.17 7.61
N VAL A 166 -3.38 -7.94 6.63
CA VAL A 166 -4.66 -7.26 6.85
C VAL A 166 -5.65 -8.28 7.36
N GLN A 167 -6.42 -7.91 8.39
CA GLN A 167 -7.34 -8.80 9.06
C GLN A 167 -8.78 -8.40 8.80
N PHE A 168 -9.63 -9.38 8.54
CA PHE A 168 -11.03 -9.20 8.28
C PHE A 168 -11.85 -10.04 9.23
N ARG A 169 -13.01 -9.54 9.64
CA ARG A 169 -14.02 -10.33 10.33
C ARG A 169 -15.42 -9.90 9.92
N ASN A 170 -16.29 -10.88 9.74
CA ASN A 170 -17.71 -10.69 9.47
C ASN A 170 -18.49 -11.29 10.64
N ILE A 171 -19.47 -10.54 11.14
CA ILE A 171 -20.21 -10.86 12.36
C ILE A 171 -21.66 -11.19 12.01
N ALA A 172 -22.15 -12.32 12.50
CA ALA A 172 -23.53 -12.76 12.29
C ALA A 172 -24.53 -11.86 13.03
N GLU A 173 -25.73 -11.69 12.46
CA GLU A 173 -26.82 -10.90 13.04
C GLU A 173 -27.18 -11.35 14.46
N ASN A 174 -27.03 -12.66 14.75
CA ASN A 174 -27.32 -13.25 16.05
C ASN A 174 -26.11 -13.41 16.98
N ALA A 175 -25.00 -12.72 16.69
CA ALA A 175 -23.85 -12.74 17.58
C ALA A 175 -24.23 -12.21 18.98
N PRO A 176 -23.72 -12.79 20.08
CA PRO A 176 -23.88 -12.22 21.42
C PRO A 176 -23.42 -10.76 21.48
N ASP A 177 -23.98 -9.93 22.36
CA ASP A 177 -23.62 -8.50 22.45
C ASP A 177 -22.17 -8.27 22.89
N ASP A 178 -21.57 -9.22 23.61
CA ASP A 178 -20.19 -9.18 24.06
C ASP A 178 -19.17 -9.66 22.99
N PHE A 179 -19.61 -9.87 21.74
CA PHE A 179 -18.75 -10.32 20.63
C PHE A 179 -17.54 -9.39 20.38
N GLU A 180 -17.60 -8.12 20.78
CA GLU A 180 -16.47 -7.20 20.61
C GLU A 180 -15.34 -7.46 21.61
N SER A 181 -15.66 -7.97 22.79
CA SER A 181 -14.68 -8.40 23.79
C SER A 181 -14.00 -9.74 23.43
N MET A 182 -14.53 -10.41 22.41
CA MET A 182 -14.06 -11.68 21.91
C MET A 182 -12.93 -11.51 20.87
N SER A 183 -11.84 -12.28 21.04
CA SER A 183 -10.63 -12.21 20.19
C SER A 183 -10.79 -13.01 18.89
N ARG A 184 -9.73 -13.09 18.06
CA ARG A 184 -9.66 -13.95 16.86
C ARG A 184 -9.99 -15.42 17.16
N SER A 185 -9.78 -15.87 18.41
CA SER A 185 -10.21 -17.19 18.91
C SER A 185 -11.71 -17.45 18.79
N ASN A 186 -12.51 -16.42 18.54
CA ASN A 186 -13.97 -16.48 18.47
C ASN A 186 -14.50 -16.31 17.04
N ALA A 187 -13.61 -16.35 16.05
CA ALA A 187 -13.97 -16.42 14.65
C ALA A 187 -13.40 -17.70 14.02
N GLN A 188 -14.17 -18.27 13.10
CA GLN A 188 -13.70 -19.39 12.30
C GLN A 188 -13.14 -18.87 10.97
N PRO A 189 -12.00 -19.39 10.47
CA PRO A 189 -11.51 -19.06 9.13
C PRO A 189 -12.57 -19.34 8.05
N ASP A 190 -12.68 -18.43 7.08
CA ASP A 190 -13.53 -18.46 5.88
C ASP A 190 -15.05 -18.45 6.12
N ALA A 191 -15.56 -19.24 7.06
CA ALA A 191 -16.98 -19.37 7.34
C ALA A 191 -17.23 -19.94 8.74
N ASN A 192 -18.28 -19.48 9.42
CA ASN A 192 -18.69 -20.00 10.73
C ASN A 192 -19.47 -21.34 10.60
N THR A 193 -18.83 -22.37 10.07
CA THR A 193 -19.45 -23.69 9.87
C THR A 193 -19.67 -24.47 11.17
N ASP A 194 -18.93 -24.19 12.24
CA ASP A 194 -19.17 -24.72 13.58
C ASP A 194 -20.10 -23.79 14.38
N LEU A 195 -21.10 -24.37 15.03
CA LEU A 195 -22.14 -23.68 15.82
C LEU A 195 -21.57 -22.85 16.99
N THR A 196 -20.35 -23.12 17.41
CA THR A 196 -19.65 -22.36 18.46
C THR A 196 -19.31 -20.94 17.99
N TYR A 197 -19.18 -20.73 16.67
CA TYR A 197 -18.74 -19.45 16.11
C TYR A 197 -19.89 -18.61 15.57
N HIS A 198 -19.82 -17.32 15.86
CA HIS A 198 -20.69 -16.29 15.29
C HIS A 198 -19.98 -15.37 14.30
N LEU A 199 -18.68 -15.59 14.11
CA LEU A 199 -17.82 -14.75 13.29
C LEU A 199 -17.07 -15.62 12.27
N ALA A 200 -16.88 -15.08 11.08
CA ALA A 200 -15.97 -15.61 10.07
C ALA A 200 -14.77 -14.66 9.90
N SER A 201 -13.55 -15.18 9.90
CA SER A 201 -12.31 -14.39 9.77
C SER A 201 -11.55 -14.72 8.51
N ASP A 202 -10.78 -13.76 8.01
CA ASP A 202 -9.85 -13.92 6.91
C ASP A 202 -8.63 -13.01 7.10
N GLU A 203 -7.51 -13.37 6.48
CA GLU A 203 -6.27 -12.58 6.47
C GLU A 203 -5.67 -12.50 5.07
N VAL A 204 -5.42 -11.28 4.61
CA VAL A 204 -4.78 -11.04 3.31
C VAL A 204 -3.37 -10.52 3.51
N SER A 205 -2.41 -11.19 2.87
CA SER A 205 -1.01 -10.78 2.85
C SER A 205 -0.77 -9.67 1.84
N VAL A 206 -0.23 -8.54 2.32
CA VAL A 206 0.12 -7.39 1.48
C VAL A 206 1.61 -7.06 1.62
N GLU A 207 2.17 -6.36 0.63
CA GLU A 207 3.54 -5.84 0.65
C GLU A 207 3.54 -4.35 0.31
N PHE A 208 4.17 -3.55 1.16
CA PHE A 208 4.27 -2.10 1.01
C PHE A 208 5.55 -1.73 0.31
N ILE A 209 5.41 -0.92 -0.74
CA ILE A 209 6.48 -0.68 -1.69
C ILE A 209 6.65 0.83 -1.88
N GLY A 210 7.82 1.31 -1.48
CA GLY A 210 8.34 2.62 -1.85
C GLY A 210 8.81 2.65 -3.32
N ARG A 211 9.15 3.83 -3.81
CA ARG A 211 9.54 4.05 -5.22
C ARG A 211 10.78 4.91 -5.31
N LEU A 212 11.64 4.61 -6.30
CA LEU A 212 12.70 5.49 -6.78
C LEU A 212 12.37 5.85 -8.22
N TYR A 213 12.23 7.14 -8.49
CA TYR A 213 11.66 7.63 -9.74
C TYR A 213 12.28 8.96 -10.16
N ASP A 214 11.89 9.46 -11.34
CA ASP A 214 12.33 10.75 -11.85
C ASP A 214 13.86 10.88 -11.94
N PHE A 215 14.58 9.78 -12.19
CA PHE A 215 16.01 9.90 -12.47
C PHE A 215 16.23 10.70 -13.76
N GLU A 216 17.03 11.76 -13.64
CA GLU A 216 17.37 12.65 -14.72
C GLU A 216 18.83 13.11 -14.65
N ILE A 217 19.45 13.29 -15.82
CA ILE A 217 20.71 14.02 -15.94
C ILE A 217 20.38 15.50 -16.15
N THR A 218 20.86 16.34 -15.24
CA THR A 218 20.56 17.78 -15.18
C THR A 218 21.70 18.66 -15.68
N ASP A 219 22.92 18.11 -15.80
CA ASP A 219 24.07 18.81 -16.40
C ASP A 219 25.15 17.81 -16.82
N ILE A 220 26.01 18.19 -17.77
CA ILE A 220 27.18 17.44 -18.22
C ILE A 220 28.34 18.41 -18.36
N ALA A 221 29.47 18.10 -17.72
CA ALA A 221 30.63 19.00 -17.68
C ALA A 221 31.38 19.12 -19.03
N ASP A 222 31.07 18.26 -20.00
CA ASP A 222 31.62 18.35 -21.36
C ASP A 222 31.16 19.66 -22.02
N TYR A 223 32.12 20.46 -22.48
CA TYR A 223 31.88 21.77 -23.07
C TYR A 223 30.97 21.74 -24.31
N ASN A 224 30.85 20.59 -24.99
CA ASN A 224 29.91 20.44 -26.10
C ASN A 224 28.46 20.49 -25.61
N TRP A 225 28.21 20.08 -24.37
CA TRP A 225 26.88 19.95 -23.77
C TRP A 225 26.45 21.18 -22.96
N GLU A 226 27.37 22.12 -22.71
CA GLU A 226 27.09 23.29 -21.87
C GLU A 226 25.86 24.08 -22.35
N LEU A 227 25.74 24.33 -23.66
CA LEU A 227 24.60 25.08 -24.22
C LEU A 227 23.31 24.27 -24.30
N VAL A 228 23.35 22.98 -23.98
CA VAL A 228 22.15 22.16 -23.81
C VAL A 228 21.49 22.46 -22.48
N PHE A 229 22.27 22.56 -21.41
CA PHE A 229 21.78 22.76 -20.05
C PHE A 229 21.75 24.22 -19.61
N ARG A 230 22.57 25.08 -20.25
CA ARG A 230 22.79 26.47 -19.85
C ARG A 230 22.55 27.43 -21.01
N ARG A 231 21.93 28.58 -20.74
CA ARG A 231 21.54 29.55 -21.78
C ARG A 231 22.75 30.18 -22.49
N TYR A 232 23.86 30.33 -21.77
CA TYR A 232 25.09 30.92 -22.26
C TYR A 232 26.30 30.14 -21.75
N LYS A 233 27.40 30.17 -22.51
CA LYS A 233 28.67 29.58 -22.05
C LYS A 233 29.16 30.25 -20.77
N GLY A 234 29.62 29.45 -19.81
CA GLY A 234 30.05 29.89 -18.48
C GLY A 234 28.94 30.39 -17.55
N SER A 235 27.67 30.39 -17.99
CA SER A 235 26.54 30.89 -17.20
C SER A 235 25.92 29.79 -16.35
N ILE A 236 25.38 30.14 -15.18
CA ILE A 236 24.54 29.24 -14.37
C ILE A 236 23.06 29.27 -14.79
N ALA A 237 22.65 30.13 -15.72
CA ALA A 237 21.25 30.26 -16.12
C ALA A 237 20.79 29.02 -16.90
N PRO A 238 19.76 28.29 -16.45
CA PRO A 238 19.42 26.98 -17.00
C PRO A 238 18.52 27.13 -18.25
N THR A 239 18.59 26.14 -19.14
CA THR A 239 17.63 25.93 -20.22
C THR A 239 16.41 25.12 -19.76
N TRP A 240 16.52 24.45 -18.60
CA TRP A 240 15.55 23.47 -18.08
C TRP A 240 15.41 22.19 -18.93
N ILE A 241 16.40 21.90 -19.78
CA ILE A 241 16.50 20.62 -20.47
C ILE A 241 17.15 19.61 -19.53
N SER A 242 16.53 18.44 -19.44
CA SER A 242 17.05 17.28 -18.72
C SER A 242 16.93 16.01 -19.54
N TYR A 243 17.77 15.01 -19.25
CA TYR A 243 17.68 13.69 -19.87
C TYR A 243 17.14 12.66 -18.88
N TRP A 244 15.91 12.21 -19.11
CA TRP A 244 15.16 11.33 -18.20
C TRP A 244 15.41 9.84 -18.46
N THR A 245 15.09 8.97 -17.51
CA THR A 245 15.08 7.50 -17.71
C THR A 245 14.22 7.05 -18.89
N GLY A 246 13.17 7.82 -19.21
CA GLY A 246 12.26 7.52 -20.32
C GLY A 246 11.31 8.68 -20.60
N THR A 247 10.24 8.37 -21.32
CA THR A 247 9.17 9.35 -21.66
C THR A 247 7.96 9.26 -20.75
N GLN A 248 8.04 8.41 -19.72
CA GLN A 248 6.95 8.16 -18.78
C GLN A 248 7.25 8.76 -17.40
N ASP A 249 6.20 9.05 -16.65
CA ASP A 249 6.28 9.44 -15.25
C ASP A 249 6.27 8.24 -14.30
N ILE A 250 6.11 8.50 -13.01
CA ILE A 250 6.13 7.49 -11.96
C ILE A 250 4.98 6.48 -12.07
N ASP A 251 3.86 6.86 -12.69
CA ASP A 251 2.65 6.04 -12.83
C ASP A 251 2.46 5.53 -14.27
N GLY A 252 3.45 5.77 -15.16
CA GLY A 252 3.47 5.27 -16.53
C GLY A 252 2.84 6.20 -17.56
N ASP A 253 2.33 7.36 -17.13
CA ASP A 253 1.75 8.38 -18.00
C ASP A 253 2.84 9.15 -18.75
N LYS A 254 2.47 9.82 -19.85
CA LYS A 254 3.43 10.57 -20.67
C LYS A 254 3.95 11.80 -19.92
N ARG A 255 5.27 11.87 -19.71
CA ARG A 255 5.96 13.03 -19.13
C ARG A 255 6.00 14.25 -20.06
N GLY A 256 5.89 14.04 -21.37
CA GLY A 256 5.90 15.10 -22.38
C GLY A 256 7.29 15.50 -22.89
N ASN A 257 8.37 14.84 -22.45
CA ASN A 257 9.69 14.98 -23.07
C ASN A 257 9.79 14.17 -24.38
N TYR A 258 10.61 14.68 -25.31
CA TYR A 258 10.96 13.96 -26.54
C TYR A 258 11.93 12.81 -26.25
N SER A 259 11.88 11.75 -27.07
CA SER A 259 12.77 10.58 -26.94
C SER A 259 14.28 10.88 -27.11
N GLN A 260 14.62 12.04 -27.68
CA GLN A 260 16.01 12.52 -27.72
C GLN A 260 16.53 12.95 -26.34
N PHE A 261 15.63 13.35 -25.43
CA PHE A 261 15.92 13.79 -24.06
C PHE A 261 15.74 12.65 -23.06
N THR A 262 16.23 11.46 -23.42
CA THR A 262 16.27 10.30 -22.54
C THR A 262 17.68 9.72 -22.44
N VAL A 263 17.94 9.02 -21.34
CA VAL A 263 19.16 8.21 -21.17
C VAL A 263 19.00 6.86 -21.91
N PRO A 264 20.12 6.22 -22.32
CA PRO A 264 21.49 6.73 -22.27
C PRO A 264 21.70 7.87 -23.28
N ILE A 265 22.59 8.80 -22.91
CA ILE A 265 23.01 9.91 -23.78
C ILE A 265 23.91 9.35 -24.87
N ARG A 266 23.50 9.54 -26.12
CA ARG A 266 24.10 8.90 -27.31
C ARG A 266 24.16 9.89 -28.47
N PRO A 267 24.87 9.57 -29.58
CA PRO A 267 24.72 10.33 -30.82
C PRO A 267 23.24 10.48 -31.18
N GLY A 268 22.81 11.72 -31.44
CA GLY A 268 21.43 12.11 -31.68
C GLY A 268 20.71 12.68 -30.45
N SER A 269 21.24 12.51 -29.24
CA SER A 269 20.67 13.10 -28.01
C SER A 269 20.90 14.61 -27.93
N HIS A 270 21.87 15.15 -28.66
CA HIS A 270 22.20 16.57 -28.63
C HIS A 270 21.22 17.39 -29.50
N PRO A 271 20.50 18.39 -28.94
CA PRO A 271 19.44 19.10 -29.67
C PRO A 271 19.97 20.14 -30.68
N LEU A 272 21.18 20.66 -30.49
CA LEU A 272 21.73 21.70 -31.38
C LEU A 272 22.15 21.13 -32.74
N GLN A 273 21.87 21.89 -33.80
CA GLN A 273 22.28 21.57 -35.16
C GLN A 273 23.81 21.47 -35.27
N GLY A 274 24.30 20.46 -35.98
CA GLY A 274 25.74 20.17 -36.13
C GLY A 274 26.33 19.23 -35.07
N TYR A 275 25.59 18.92 -33.99
CA TYR A 275 26.07 18.07 -32.89
C TYR A 275 25.48 16.65 -32.89
N LYS A 276 24.82 16.23 -33.98
CA LYS A 276 24.15 14.92 -34.05
C LYS A 276 25.08 13.72 -33.77
N ASN A 277 26.37 13.82 -34.09
CA ASN A 277 27.33 12.74 -33.87
C ASN A 277 28.07 12.85 -32.52
N VAL A 278 27.74 13.84 -31.70
CA VAL A 278 28.41 14.09 -30.42
C VAL A 278 27.80 13.18 -29.34
N ALA A 279 28.67 12.55 -28.56
CA ALA A 279 28.35 11.80 -27.36
C ALA A 279 29.16 12.38 -26.18
N VAL A 280 28.79 12.00 -24.95
CA VAL A 280 29.55 12.38 -23.76
C VAL A 280 30.94 11.73 -23.83
N LYS A 281 32.00 12.55 -23.74
CA LYS A 281 33.37 12.04 -23.72
C LYS A 281 33.73 11.43 -22.37
N THR A 282 34.64 10.45 -22.37
CA THR A 282 35.18 9.85 -21.15
C THR A 282 35.90 10.89 -20.29
N GLY A 283 35.77 10.78 -18.97
CA GLY A 283 36.44 11.66 -18.00
C GLY A 283 35.63 12.90 -17.60
N TYR A 284 34.53 13.21 -18.28
CA TYR A 284 33.60 14.24 -17.82
C TYR A 284 32.62 13.67 -16.80
N HIS A 285 32.35 14.46 -15.75
CA HIS A 285 31.29 14.17 -14.80
C HIS A 285 29.95 14.72 -15.32
N PHE A 286 28.86 14.15 -14.81
CA PHE A 286 27.51 14.64 -15.02
C PHE A 286 26.84 14.85 -13.67
N LYS A 287 25.81 15.70 -13.66
CA LYS A 287 24.94 15.96 -12.51
C LYS A 287 23.62 15.26 -12.77
N PHE A 288 23.03 14.71 -11.72
CA PHE A 288 21.75 14.01 -11.82
C PHE A 288 20.88 14.31 -10.60
N ASP A 289 19.58 14.12 -10.79
CA ASP A 289 18.59 14.15 -9.72
C ASP A 289 17.70 12.91 -9.82
N PHE A 290 17.05 12.55 -8.71
CA PHE A 290 16.00 11.55 -8.65
C PHE A 290 15.19 11.78 -7.37
N LYS A 291 13.97 11.25 -7.35
CA LYS A 291 13.08 11.34 -6.21
C LYS A 291 12.84 9.97 -5.61
N THR A 292 12.45 9.97 -4.34
CA THR A 292 12.05 8.77 -3.63
C THR A 292 10.67 8.96 -2.99
N LYS A 293 9.93 7.86 -2.84
CA LYS A 293 8.75 7.74 -1.98
C LYS A 293 8.99 6.57 -1.04
N GLY A 294 8.89 6.80 0.25
CA GLY A 294 9.27 5.82 1.25
C GLY A 294 9.45 6.44 2.62
N ASN A 295 9.51 5.61 3.66
CA ASN A 295 9.84 6.10 4.99
C ASN A 295 11.36 6.32 5.09
N MET A 296 11.84 7.47 4.60
CA MET A 296 13.28 7.80 4.52
C MET A 296 13.68 8.98 5.43
N PHE A 297 13.02 9.11 6.59
CA PHE A 297 13.21 10.26 7.46
C PHE A 297 14.18 10.03 8.64
N GLY A 298 14.62 8.80 8.86
CA GLY A 298 15.57 8.41 9.89
C GLY A 298 16.99 8.94 9.65
N PRO A 299 17.79 9.15 10.71
CA PRO A 299 19.15 9.69 10.59
C PRO A 299 20.13 8.75 9.88
N ARG A 300 19.76 7.47 9.70
CA ARG A 300 20.54 6.46 8.98
C ARG A 300 20.01 6.21 7.57
N ASP A 301 18.91 6.85 7.18
CA ASP A 301 18.35 6.69 5.85
C ASP A 301 19.21 7.45 4.86
N GLY A 302 19.49 6.82 3.74
CA GLY A 302 20.41 7.38 2.76
C GLY A 302 20.42 6.58 1.47
N ILE A 303 20.85 7.24 0.41
CA ILE A 303 21.02 6.59 -0.88
C ILE A 303 22.44 6.04 -0.98
N ARG A 304 22.55 4.75 -1.30
CA ARG A 304 23.80 4.11 -1.70
C ARG A 304 23.82 3.92 -3.21
N LEU A 305 24.80 4.52 -3.87
CA LEU A 305 25.05 4.33 -5.30
C LEU A 305 26.13 3.28 -5.49
N THR A 306 25.82 2.22 -6.24
CA THR A 306 26.76 1.12 -6.54
C THR A 306 26.88 1.01 -8.06
N PRO A 307 27.80 1.77 -8.69
CA PRO A 307 27.93 1.78 -10.13
C PRO A 307 28.53 0.46 -10.65
N THR A 308 28.06 0.04 -11.81
CA THR A 308 28.66 -1.04 -12.61
C THR A 308 29.03 -0.48 -13.98
N PHE A 309 30.05 -1.05 -14.60
CA PHE A 309 30.59 -0.55 -15.85
C PHE A 309 30.54 -1.62 -16.93
N ASP A 310 30.26 -1.18 -18.15
CA ASP A 310 30.28 -2.04 -19.32
C ASP A 310 31.06 -1.38 -20.45
N PHE A 311 31.85 -2.19 -21.14
CA PHE A 311 32.33 -1.84 -22.46
C PHE A 311 31.19 -2.03 -23.47
N VAL A 312 30.99 -1.02 -24.31
CA VAL A 312 30.02 -1.04 -25.41
C VAL A 312 30.77 -0.98 -26.73
N SER A 313 30.51 -1.92 -27.64
CA SER A 313 31.13 -1.94 -28.97
C SER A 313 30.74 -0.70 -29.79
N LYS A 314 31.57 -0.36 -30.80
CA LYS A 314 31.35 0.82 -31.65
C LYS A 314 29.99 0.85 -32.34
N ASP A 315 29.43 -0.31 -32.66
CA ASP A 315 28.10 -0.47 -33.27
C ASP A 315 26.95 -0.53 -32.24
N GLY A 316 27.26 -0.44 -30.94
CA GLY A 316 26.30 -0.46 -29.84
C GLY A 316 25.66 -1.82 -29.55
N LYS A 317 26.05 -2.89 -30.27
CA LYS A 317 25.38 -4.19 -30.19
C LYS A 317 25.92 -5.10 -29.09
N THR A 318 27.19 -4.95 -28.74
CA THR A 318 27.85 -5.79 -27.74
C THR A 318 28.07 -4.98 -26.47
N ARG A 319 27.59 -5.51 -25.34
CA ARG A 319 27.81 -4.98 -24.00
C ARG A 319 28.52 -6.05 -23.18
N VAL A 320 29.69 -5.73 -22.65
CA VAL A 320 30.49 -6.65 -21.82
C VAL A 320 30.77 -5.98 -20.49
N PRO A 321 30.42 -6.61 -19.35
CA PRO A 321 30.80 -6.10 -18.03
C PRO A 321 32.32 -5.96 -17.92
N VAL A 322 32.78 -4.82 -17.44
CA VAL A 322 34.21 -4.54 -17.27
C VAL A 322 34.47 -3.92 -15.90
N ASP A 323 35.68 -4.14 -15.43
CA ASP A 323 36.20 -3.45 -14.26
C ASP A 323 36.91 -2.18 -14.68
N LEU A 324 36.62 -1.08 -13.97
CA LEU A 324 37.37 0.16 -14.11
C LEU A 324 38.44 0.25 -13.04
N TYR A 325 39.60 0.73 -13.45
CA TYR A 325 40.77 0.92 -12.60
C TYR A 325 41.21 2.39 -12.66
N TYR A 326 41.68 2.91 -11.53
CA TYR A 326 42.33 4.21 -11.47
C TYR A 326 43.69 4.10 -10.80
N SER A 327 44.48 5.16 -10.98
CA SER A 327 45.77 5.33 -10.31
C SER A 327 45.76 6.58 -9.46
N THR A 328 46.45 6.53 -8.32
CA THR A 328 46.85 7.69 -7.54
C THR A 328 48.36 7.89 -7.69
N ASN A 329 48.87 9.00 -7.17
CA ASN A 329 50.32 9.23 -7.12
C ASN A 329 51.08 8.15 -6.33
N GLN A 330 50.38 7.38 -5.49
CA GLN A 330 50.97 6.39 -4.57
C GLN A 330 50.77 4.95 -5.05
N ARG A 331 49.72 4.67 -5.82
CA ARG A 331 49.36 3.31 -6.22
C ARG A 331 48.62 3.30 -7.55
N ASN A 332 49.00 2.37 -8.42
CA ASN A 332 48.37 2.16 -9.72
C ASN A 332 47.38 1.00 -9.69
N PHE A 333 46.46 0.97 -10.65
CA PHE A 333 45.53 -0.13 -10.89
C PHE A 333 44.65 -0.49 -9.68
N ILE A 334 44.08 0.52 -9.02
CA ILE A 334 43.07 0.33 -7.99
C ILE A 334 41.73 0.09 -8.69
N ARG A 335 41.13 -1.08 -8.49
CA ARG A 335 39.80 -1.40 -9.03
C ARG A 335 38.73 -0.62 -8.28
N ILE A 336 37.84 0.06 -9.01
CA ILE A 336 36.70 0.77 -8.40
C ILE A 336 35.80 -0.22 -7.65
N GLY A 337 35.46 0.09 -6.40
CA GLY A 337 34.64 -0.75 -5.52
C GLY A 337 35.38 -1.91 -4.83
N SER A 338 36.70 -2.06 -5.02
CA SER A 338 37.53 -3.01 -4.28
C SER A 338 37.83 -2.56 -2.85
N ALA A 339 38.39 -3.44 -2.01
CA ALA A 339 38.83 -3.08 -0.66
C ALA A 339 39.94 -2.01 -0.68
N GLU A 340 40.69 -1.91 -1.77
CA GLU A 340 41.71 -0.90 -2.00
C GLU A 340 41.14 0.46 -2.43
N ASP A 341 39.87 0.52 -2.85
CA ASP A 341 39.22 1.76 -3.29
C ASP A 341 38.81 2.62 -2.09
N GLN A 342 39.77 3.39 -1.59
CA GLN A 342 39.61 4.27 -0.43
C GLN A 342 39.36 5.73 -0.83
N VAL A 343 39.34 6.04 -2.14
CA VAL A 343 39.11 7.40 -2.63
C VAL A 343 37.63 7.75 -2.48
N LYS A 344 37.35 8.64 -1.53
CA LYS A 344 36.02 9.20 -1.35
C LYS A 344 35.80 10.34 -2.35
N ARG A 345 34.72 10.24 -3.12
CA ARG A 345 34.21 11.36 -3.94
C ARG A 345 33.18 12.12 -3.11
N PHE A 346 33.30 13.44 -3.08
CA PHE A 346 32.33 14.28 -2.39
C PHE A 346 31.07 14.43 -3.23
N VAL A 347 29.92 14.37 -2.57
CA VAL A 347 28.62 14.72 -3.17
C VAL A 347 28.31 16.14 -2.73
N ILE A 348 28.18 17.05 -3.69
CA ILE A 348 27.75 18.43 -3.42
C ILE A 348 26.23 18.45 -3.52
N LEU A 349 25.55 18.58 -2.38
CA LEU A 349 24.09 18.52 -2.35
C LEU A 349 23.42 19.77 -2.93
N ASN A 350 24.04 20.94 -2.82
CA ASN A 350 23.51 22.20 -3.34
C ASN A 350 24.58 22.99 -4.11
N ASP A 351 25.13 22.34 -5.14
CA ASP A 351 25.95 23.00 -6.15
C ASP A 351 25.13 24.11 -6.83
N ARG A 352 25.74 25.29 -7.08
CA ARG A 352 25.04 26.42 -7.70
C ARG A 352 24.34 26.09 -9.03
N MET A 353 24.85 25.11 -9.77
CA MET A 353 24.27 24.66 -11.03
C MET A 353 23.12 23.66 -10.83
N ARG A 354 22.94 23.09 -9.62
CA ARG A 354 21.80 22.22 -9.29
C ARG A 354 20.51 23.02 -9.03
N GLN A 355 20.64 24.27 -8.59
CA GLN A 355 19.52 25.19 -8.37
C GLN A 355 18.40 24.62 -7.49
N VAL A 356 18.77 23.94 -6.40
CA VAL A 356 17.79 23.43 -5.44
C VAL A 356 16.96 24.59 -4.89
N PRO A 357 15.62 24.55 -4.96
CA PRO A 357 14.80 25.64 -4.44
C PRO A 357 15.07 25.91 -2.97
N GLY A 358 15.28 27.19 -2.60
CA GLY A 358 15.60 27.57 -1.22
C GLY A 358 14.56 27.12 -0.19
N VAL A 359 13.29 27.01 -0.61
CA VAL A 359 12.19 26.45 0.20
C VAL A 359 12.49 24.99 0.60
N GLN A 360 12.94 24.13 -0.32
CA GLN A 360 13.23 22.73 -0.01
C GLN A 360 14.38 22.60 0.99
N LEU A 361 15.40 23.45 0.87
CA LEU A 361 16.51 23.49 1.82
C LEU A 361 16.04 23.92 3.22
N ARG A 362 15.19 24.94 3.29
CA ARG A 362 14.61 25.43 4.53
C ARG A 362 13.71 24.38 5.19
N ASP A 363 12.81 23.77 4.43
CA ASP A 363 11.86 22.78 4.96
C ASP A 363 12.61 21.53 5.46
N THR A 364 13.67 21.10 4.76
CA THR A 364 14.59 20.04 5.22
C THR A 364 15.31 20.43 6.52
N ALA A 365 15.78 21.67 6.62
CA ALA A 365 16.43 22.17 7.82
C ALA A 365 15.45 22.21 9.02
N THR A 366 14.24 22.72 8.82
CA THR A 366 13.17 22.69 9.84
C THR A 366 12.87 21.27 10.31
N TYR A 367 12.74 20.32 9.38
CA TYR A 367 12.53 18.92 9.75
C TYR A 367 13.66 18.38 10.62
N LYS A 368 14.92 18.56 10.19
CA LYS A 368 16.09 18.10 10.93
C LYS A 368 16.21 18.75 12.30
N TYR A 369 15.98 20.06 12.42
CA TYR A 369 16.03 20.79 13.69
C TYR A 369 15.05 20.20 14.73
N ASN A 370 13.83 19.90 14.30
CA ASN A 370 12.78 19.43 15.21
C ASN A 370 12.88 17.92 15.52
N ARG A 371 13.61 17.15 14.72
CA ARG A 371 13.59 15.68 14.79
C ARG A 371 14.93 15.01 15.02
N TYR A 372 16.05 15.64 14.66
CA TYR A 372 17.38 15.08 14.84
C TYR A 372 17.99 15.68 16.11
N GLY A 373 18.10 14.87 17.17
CA GLY A 373 18.58 15.30 18.48
C GLY A 373 20.06 15.70 18.55
N GLU A 374 20.78 15.73 17.42
CA GLU A 374 22.20 16.12 17.35
C GLU A 374 22.42 17.63 17.49
N ILE A 375 21.39 18.44 17.24
CA ILE A 375 21.43 19.89 17.43
C ILE A 375 20.32 20.23 18.42
N HIS A 376 20.68 20.27 19.69
CA HIS A 376 19.71 20.63 20.72
C HIS A 376 19.16 22.04 20.43
N PRO A 377 17.84 22.27 20.56
CA PRO A 377 17.20 23.60 20.50
C PRO A 377 17.81 24.65 21.45
N GLY A 378 18.69 24.24 22.38
CA GLY A 378 19.46 25.12 23.26
C GLY A 378 20.79 25.61 22.69
N MET A 379 21.28 25.10 21.55
CA MET A 379 22.57 25.52 20.95
C MET A 379 22.41 26.61 19.89
N MET A 380 21.28 26.66 19.19
CA MET A 380 20.96 27.67 18.19
C MET A 380 19.45 27.71 17.95
N SER A 381 18.92 28.85 17.51
CA SER A 381 17.52 28.97 17.09
C SER A 381 17.29 28.21 15.77
N GLU A 382 16.03 27.84 15.48
CA GLU A 382 15.66 27.22 14.21
C GLU A 382 16.10 28.06 13.02
N GLN A 383 15.90 29.37 13.07
CA GLN A 383 16.31 30.29 12.01
C GLN A 383 17.84 30.27 11.80
N ALA A 384 18.62 30.29 12.88
CA ALA A 384 20.07 30.19 12.79
C ALA A 384 20.51 28.84 12.21
N TYR A 385 19.80 27.76 12.52
CA TYR A 385 20.05 26.45 11.92
C TYR A 385 19.71 26.39 10.43
N GLN A 386 18.59 27.01 10.01
CA GLN A 386 18.24 27.12 8.58
C GLN A 386 19.31 27.86 7.79
N GLU A 387 19.84 28.96 8.34
CA GLU A 387 20.94 29.72 7.73
C GLU A 387 22.22 28.89 7.66
N TYR A 388 22.62 28.25 8.78
CA TYR A 388 23.76 27.34 8.82
C TYR A 388 23.64 26.20 7.79
N TYR A 389 22.47 25.56 7.72
CA TYR A 389 22.20 24.47 6.80
C TYR A 389 22.36 24.94 5.35
N ARG A 390 21.74 26.08 5.01
CA ARG A 390 21.85 26.66 3.68
C ARG A 390 23.31 26.95 3.32
N ASP A 391 24.08 27.57 4.20
CA ASP A 391 25.46 27.98 3.94
C ASP A 391 26.42 26.79 3.87
N LYS A 392 26.22 25.77 4.70
CA LYS A 392 27.01 24.52 4.68
C LYS A 392 26.87 23.75 3.37
N PHE A 393 25.68 23.77 2.77
CA PHE A 393 25.43 23.03 1.54
C PHE A 393 25.61 23.88 0.26
N LEU A 394 25.72 25.21 0.38
CA LEU A 394 25.98 26.14 -0.74
C LEU A 394 27.45 26.22 -1.20
N ASN A 395 28.42 25.77 -0.38
CA ASN A 395 29.86 25.92 -0.63
C ASN A 395 30.57 24.62 -0.97
#